data_AF-A0A7C3TG58-F1
#
_entry.id   AF-A0A7C3TG58-F1
#
_cell.length_a   1.000
_cell.length_b   1.000
_cell.length_c   1.000
_cell.angle_alpha   90.00
_cell.angle_beta   90.00
_cell.angle_gamma   90.00
#
_symmetry.space_group_name_H-M   'P 1'
#
loop_
_entity.id
_entity.type
_entity.pdbx_description
1 polymer ?
#
loop_
_entity_poly.entity_id
_entity_poly.type
_entity_poly.pdbx_seq_one_letter_code
_entity_poly.pdbx_strand_id
1 'polypeptide(L)'
;MPNSDPIVRAVEKITPSVVNISTVRMMRENLFTVVPLKGMGSGFAISSDGRILTDYHIVEQTQQVEVTLSDGRKFKGIVSGKDASTDIALVEVPAGNL
;
A
#
# COMPACT_ATOMS: atom_id res chain seq x y z
N MET A 1 11.71 33.86 -1.03
CA MET A 1 12.24 32.66 -1.72
C MET A 1 11.11 31.65 -1.74
N PRO A 2 10.66 31.11 -2.88
CA PRO A 2 9.84 29.91 -2.82
C PRO A 2 10.72 28.81 -2.17
N ASN A 3 10.17 28.06 -1.21
CA ASN A 3 10.81 27.01 -0.38
C ASN A 3 11.52 27.41 0.94
N SER A 4 10.97 28.34 1.72
CA SER A 4 11.30 28.46 3.16
C SER A 4 10.39 27.65 4.09
N ASP A 5 9.32 27.05 3.56
CA ASP A 5 8.36 26.31 4.38
C ASP A 5 8.90 24.91 4.73
N PRO A 6 9.11 24.59 6.03
CA PRO A 6 9.61 23.28 6.45
C PRO A 6 8.69 22.12 6.06
N ILE A 7 7.37 22.37 5.92
CA ILE A 7 6.40 21.35 5.53
C ILE A 7 6.59 21.01 4.05
N VAL A 8 6.69 22.02 3.19
CA VAL A 8 6.90 21.82 1.73
C VAL A 8 8.15 20.98 1.47
N ARG A 9 9.25 21.28 2.17
CA ARG A 9 10.51 20.53 2.04
C ARG A 9 10.38 19.06 2.48
N ALA A 10 9.61 18.79 3.53
CA ALA A 10 9.38 17.42 3.98
C ALA A 10 8.55 16.63 2.95
N VAL A 11 7.49 17.25 2.40
CA VAL A 11 6.64 16.64 1.38
C VAL A 11 7.44 16.34 0.12
N GLU A 12 8.20 17.30 -0.41
CA GLU A 12 9.06 17.12 -1.59
C GLU A 12 10.03 15.93 -1.41
N LYS A 13 10.58 15.78 -0.19
CA LYS A 13 11.54 14.72 0.12
C LYS A 13 10.89 13.34 0.27
N ILE A 14 9.68 13.25 0.81
CA ILE A 14 9.05 11.97 1.19
C ILE A 14 8.11 11.44 0.10
N THR A 15 7.50 12.31 -0.70
CA THR A 15 6.49 11.96 -1.73
C THR A 15 6.91 10.78 -2.64
N PRO A 16 8.17 10.70 -3.14
CA PRO A 16 8.57 9.59 -4.00
C PRO A 16 8.39 8.20 -3.36
N SER A 17 8.55 8.11 -2.03
CA SER A 17 8.44 6.86 -1.27
C SER A 17 7.00 6.51 -0.86
N VAL A 18 6.04 7.40 -1.07
CA VAL A 18 4.63 7.13 -0.74
C VAL A 18 3.98 6.34 -1.87
N VAL A 19 3.26 5.29 -1.51
CA VAL A 19 2.54 4.43 -2.46
C VAL A 19 1.06 4.37 -2.11
N ASN A 20 0.23 4.16 -3.13
CA ASN A 20 -1.18 3.81 -2.95
C ASN A 20 -1.34 2.30 -2.89
N ILE A 21 -2.16 1.81 -1.97
CA ILE A 21 -2.48 0.40 -1.80
C ILE A 21 -3.97 0.22 -2.02
N SER A 22 -4.32 -0.60 -3.01
CA SER A 22 -5.70 -0.99 -3.32
C SER A 22 -5.89 -2.46 -2.98
N THR A 23 -6.99 -2.79 -2.30
CA THR A 23 -7.28 -4.17 -1.89
C THR A 23 -8.62 -4.63 -2.44
N VAL A 24 -8.74 -5.93 -2.69
CA VAL A 24 -10.02 -6.56 -3.07
C VAL A 24 -10.32 -7.67 -2.07
N ARG A 25 -11.49 -7.59 -1.44
CA ARG A 25 -12.05 -8.61 -0.55
C ARG A 25 -13.30 -9.20 -1.19
N MET A 26 -13.44 -10.51 -1.23
CA MET A 26 -14.64 -11.19 -1.72
C MET A 26 -15.57 -11.39 -0.55
N MET A 27 -16.72 -10.70 -0.57
CA MET A 27 -17.74 -10.80 0.47
C MET A 27 -18.93 -11.60 -0.06
N ARG A 28 -19.39 -12.58 0.70
CA ARG A 28 -20.58 -13.35 0.37
C ARG A 28 -21.81 -12.59 0.89
N GLU A 29 -22.64 -12.10 -0.01
CA GLU A 29 -23.84 -11.33 0.34
C GLU A 29 -25.02 -12.26 0.69
N ASN A 30 -25.16 -13.37 -0.03
CA ASN A 30 -26.21 -14.37 0.21
C ASN A 30 -25.74 -15.77 -0.20
N LEU A 31 -26.65 -16.75 -0.19
CA LEU A 31 -26.30 -18.15 -0.47
C LEU A 31 -25.64 -18.36 -1.85
N PHE A 32 -25.88 -17.49 -2.84
CA PHE A 32 -25.40 -17.67 -4.21
C PHE A 32 -24.54 -16.52 -4.76
N THR A 33 -24.52 -15.35 -4.11
CA THR A 33 -23.80 -14.15 -4.60
C THR A 33 -22.54 -13.86 -3.78
N VAL A 34 -21.41 -13.71 -4.49
CA VAL A 34 -20.13 -13.18 -3.96
C VAL A 34 -19.83 -11.87 -4.68
N VAL A 35 -19.65 -10.79 -3.91
CA VAL A 35 -19.35 -9.45 -4.42
C VAL A 35 -17.93 -9.02 -4.05
N PRO A 36 -17.18 -8.39 -4.96
CA PRO A 36 -15.88 -7.81 -4.64
C PRO A 36 -16.06 -6.48 -3.91
N LEU A 37 -15.64 -6.43 -2.66
CA LEU A 37 -15.47 -5.22 -1.87
C LEU A 37 -14.06 -4.66 -2.10
N LYS A 38 -13.96 -3.39 -2.50
CA LYS A 38 -12.69 -2.71 -2.72
C LYS A 38 -12.30 -1.91 -1.48
N GLY A 39 -11.03 -2.00 -1.08
CA GLY A 39 -10.41 -1.15 -0.06
C GLY A 39 -9.29 -0.32 -0.66
N MET A 40 -8.93 0.76 0.02
CA MET A 40 -7.84 1.65 -0.35
C MET A 40 -7.13 2.15 0.90
N GLY A 41 -5.82 2.37 0.79
CA GLY A 41 -4.99 2.97 1.81
C GLY A 41 -3.64 3.39 1.22
N SER A 42 -2.72 3.76 2.08
CA SER A 42 -1.37 4.17 1.69
C SER A 42 -0.31 3.22 2.27
N GLY A 43 0.91 3.36 1.77
CA GLY A 43 2.08 2.74 2.35
C GLY A 43 3.33 3.54 2.03
N PHE A 44 4.45 3.06 2.56
CA PHE A 44 5.77 3.64 2.34
C PHE A 44 6.76 2.59 1.87
N ALA A 45 7.43 2.86 0.75
CA ALA A 45 8.59 2.09 0.32
C ALA A 45 9.73 2.27 1.34
N ILE A 46 10.17 1.18 1.94
CA ILE A 46 11.26 1.18 2.94
C ILE A 46 12.59 0.70 2.37
N SER A 47 12.58 0.16 1.15
CA SER A 47 13.78 -0.17 0.39
C SER A 47 13.50 -0.21 -1.12
N SER A 48 14.55 0.00 -1.91
CA SER A 48 14.50 0.07 -3.36
C SER A 48 14.25 -1.27 -4.07
N ASP A 49 14.24 -2.38 -3.30
CA ASP A 49 14.03 -3.76 -3.75
C ASP A 49 12.56 -4.22 -3.72
N GLY A 50 11.62 -3.32 -3.36
CA GLY A 50 10.20 -3.65 -3.41
C GLY A 50 9.50 -3.84 -2.07
N ARG A 51 10.14 -3.54 -0.93
CA ARG A 51 9.50 -3.67 0.40
C ARG A 51 8.74 -2.42 0.80
N ILE A 52 7.48 -2.60 1.20
CA ILE A 52 6.54 -1.54 1.55
C ILE A 52 5.91 -1.82 2.91
N LEU A 53 5.90 -0.82 3.80
CA LEU A 53 5.13 -0.85 5.03
C LEU A 53 3.76 -0.20 4.85
N THR A 54 2.76 -0.75 5.50
CA THR A 54 1.38 -0.24 5.55
C THR A 54 0.69 -0.69 6.84
N ASP A 55 -0.56 -0.29 7.02
CA ASP A 55 -1.36 -0.74 8.15
C ASP A 55 -1.90 -2.16 7.92
N TYR A 56 -1.91 -2.97 8.97
CA TYR A 56 -2.41 -4.34 8.91
C TYR A 56 -3.88 -4.38 8.48
N HIS A 57 -4.71 -3.48 9.03
CA HIS A 57 -6.15 -3.46 8.76
C HIS A 57 -6.48 -3.24 7.27
N ILE A 58 -5.60 -2.61 6.49
CA ILE A 58 -5.76 -2.42 5.03
C ILE A 58 -5.71 -3.77 4.31
N VAL A 59 -4.73 -4.61 4.68
CA VAL A 59 -4.41 -5.90 4.03
C VAL A 59 -4.95 -7.12 4.77
N GLU A 60 -5.70 -6.91 5.84
CA GLU A 60 -6.45 -7.97 6.52
C GLU A 60 -7.45 -8.63 5.54
N GLN A 61 -7.65 -9.95 5.58
CA GLN A 61 -8.70 -10.66 4.82
C GLN A 61 -8.85 -10.34 3.31
N THR A 62 -7.83 -9.76 2.68
CA THR A 62 -7.85 -9.43 1.25
C THR A 62 -7.31 -10.57 0.41
N GLN A 63 -7.94 -10.80 -0.74
CA GLN A 63 -7.45 -11.79 -1.72
C GLN A 63 -6.45 -11.18 -2.69
N GLN A 64 -6.49 -9.85 -2.89
CA GLN A 64 -5.60 -9.16 -3.82
C GLN A 64 -5.16 -7.82 -3.27
N VAL A 65 -3.86 -7.56 -3.37
CA VAL A 65 -3.23 -6.27 -3.08
C VAL A 65 -2.61 -5.76 -4.38
N GLU A 66 -2.95 -4.53 -4.77
CA GLU A 66 -2.29 -3.78 -5.84
C GLU A 66 -1.60 -2.57 -5.22
N VAL A 67 -0.31 -2.42 -5.50
CA VAL A 67 0.47 -1.24 -5.15
C VAL A 67 0.59 -0.36 -6.38
N THR A 68 0.31 0.93 -6.23
CA THR A 68 0.57 1.95 -7.25
C THR A 68 1.62 2.92 -6.72
N LEU A 69 2.73 3.06 -7.44
CA LEU A 69 3.81 3.98 -7.11
C LEU A 69 3.44 5.41 -7.50
N SER A 70 4.19 6.38 -6.97
CA SER A 70 4.03 7.81 -7.28
C SER A 70 4.21 8.15 -8.77
N ASP A 71 4.99 7.34 -9.49
CA ASP A 71 5.19 7.44 -10.95
C ASP A 71 4.09 6.76 -11.79
N GLY A 72 3.08 6.16 -11.14
CA GLY A 72 1.95 5.49 -11.77
C GLY A 72 2.17 4.01 -12.12
N ARG A 73 3.37 3.44 -11.91
CA ARG A 73 3.59 1.99 -12.08
C ARG A 73 2.75 1.20 -11.07
N LYS A 74 2.23 0.06 -11.53
CA LYS A 74 1.35 -0.82 -10.74
C LYS A 74 1.94 -2.21 -10.59
N PHE A 75 1.85 -2.75 -9.39
CA PHE A 75 2.39 -4.06 -9.05
C PHE A 75 1.39 -4.86 -8.21
N LYS A 76 1.33 -6.17 -8.46
CA LYS A 76 0.67 -7.09 -7.53
C LYS A 76 1.54 -7.22 -6.28
N GLY A 77 0.99 -6.86 -5.13
CA GLY A 77 1.64 -6.98 -3.83
C GLY A 77 1.44 -8.37 -3.22
N ILE A 78 2.47 -8.88 -2.56
CA ILE A 78 2.43 -10.08 -1.72
C ILE A 78 2.60 -9.62 -0.28
N VAL A 79 1.68 -9.99 0.61
CA VAL A 79 1.83 -9.68 2.04
C VAL A 79 2.79 -10.70 2.65
N SER A 80 4.02 -10.28 2.96
CA SER A 80 5.07 -11.16 3.50
C SER A 80 5.18 -11.11 5.02
N GLY A 81 4.60 -10.11 5.68
CA GLY A 81 4.56 -9.99 7.14
C GLY A 81 3.33 -9.26 7.64
N LYS A 82 2.84 -9.63 8.83
CA LYS A 82 1.67 -9.03 9.50
C LYS A 82 1.90 -9.01 11.00
N ASP A 83 1.61 -7.87 11.63
CA ASP A 83 1.53 -7.71 13.07
C ASP A 83 0.23 -6.98 13.42
N ALA A 84 -0.77 -7.75 13.85
CA ALA A 84 -2.07 -7.21 14.24
C ALA A 84 -2.02 -6.39 15.53
N SER A 85 -1.01 -6.60 16.39
CA SER A 85 -0.92 -5.92 17.70
C SER A 85 -0.51 -4.46 17.56
N THR A 86 0.31 -4.15 16.56
CA THR A 86 0.77 -2.79 16.24
C THR A 86 0.10 -2.20 15.01
N ASP A 87 -0.86 -2.92 14.41
CA ASP A 87 -1.50 -2.60 13.13
C ASP A 87 -0.51 -2.38 11.96
N ILE A 88 0.51 -3.24 11.82
CA ILE A 88 1.54 -3.12 10.77
C ILE A 88 1.54 -4.32 9.83
N ALA A 89 1.74 -4.08 8.53
CA ALA A 89 2.00 -5.12 7.56
C ALA A 89 3.14 -4.77 6.60
N LEU A 90 3.83 -5.81 6.13
CA LEU A 90 4.85 -5.76 5.10
C LEU A 90 4.30 -6.32 3.79
N VAL A 91 4.39 -5.52 2.73
CA VAL A 91 4.01 -5.89 1.37
C VAL A 91 5.25 -5.86 0.48
N GLU A 92 5.43 -6.90 -0.32
CA GLU A 92 6.51 -7.02 -1.30
C GLU A 92 5.95 -6.92 -2.72
N VAL A 93 6.66 -6.18 -3.57
CA VAL A 93 6.37 -6.05 -5.00
C VAL A 93 7.61 -6.39 -5.82
N PRO A 94 7.46 -6.99 -7.03
CA PRO A 94 8.58 -7.25 -7.91
C PRO A 94 9.02 -5.97 -8.65
N ALA A 95 9.48 -4.97 -7.90
CA ALA A 95 9.96 -3.70 -8.42
C ALA A 95 11.45 -3.55 -8.15
N GLY A 96 12.23 -3.29 -9.21
CA GLY A 96 13.56 -2.73 -9.09
C GLY A 96 13.48 -1.21 -9.16
N ASN A 97 14.16 -0.51 -8.25
CA ASN A 97 14.18 0.95 -8.14
C ASN A 97 12.80 1.54 -7.82
N LEU A 98 12.36 1.31 -6.58
CA LEU A 98 11.33 2.13 -5.92
C LEU A 98 11.87 3.53 -5.58
#